data_AF-A0A536S5D0-F1
#
_entry.id   AF-A0A536S5D0-F1
#
_cell.length_a   1.000
_cell.length_b   1.000
_cell.length_c   1.000
_cell.angle_alpha   90.00
_cell.angle_beta   90.00
_cell.angle_gamma   90.00
#
_symmetry.space_group_name_H-M   'P 1'
#
loop_
_entity.id
_entity.type
_entity.pdbx_description
1 polymer ?
#
loop_
_entity_poly.entity_id
_entity_poly.type
_entity_poly.pdbx_seq_one_letter_code
_entity_poly.pdbx_strand_id
1 'polypeptide(L)' 'MDDDFGSVMSDLHMMVVLGGRERTTAEYASLLGAAGLRITHPIRMDSDFYAIEAVPD' A
#
# COMPACT_ATOMS: atom_id res chain seq x y z
N MET A 1 10.01 14.21 -11.82
CA MET A 1 9.75 14.32 -10.38
C MET A 1 9.91 12.91 -9.88
N ASP A 2 10.88 12.64 -9.01
CA ASP A 2 11.20 11.26 -8.63
C ASP A 2 9.99 10.60 -7.95
N ASP A 3 9.76 9.30 -8.20
CA ASP A 3 8.60 8.53 -7.73
C ASP A 3 8.32 8.74 -6.23
N ASP A 4 9.38 8.91 -5.42
CA ASP A 4 9.30 9.12 -3.97
C ASP A 4 8.51 10.39 -3.59
N PHE A 5 8.64 11.50 -4.33
CA PHE A 5 7.93 12.72 -3.99
C PHE A 5 6.43 12.59 -4.22
N GLY A 6 6.03 11.90 -5.30
CA GLY A 6 4.63 11.63 -5.61
C GLY A 6 3.95 10.83 -4.51
N SER A 7 4.61 9.75 -4.05
CA SER A 7 4.08 8.91 -2.98
C SER A 7 3.95 9.66 -1.64
N VAL A 8 4.93 10.51 -1.30
CA VAL A 8 4.89 11.31 -0.05
C VAL A 8 3.76 12.34 -0.10
N MET A 9 3.54 12.99 -1.25
CA MET A 9 2.44 13.94 -1.39
C MET A 9 1.07 13.25 -1.34
N SER A 10 0.94 12.05 -1.90
CA SER A 10 -0.28 11.24 -1.75
C SER A 10 -0.54 10.89 -0.28
N ASP A 11 0.48 10.46 0.46
CA ASP A 11 0.35 10.13 1.89
C ASP A 11 -0.13 11.33 2.72
N LEU A 12 0.45 12.50 2.50
CA LEU A 12 0.00 13.75 3.13
C LEU A 12 -1.44 14.11 2.73
N HIS A 13 -1.81 13.94 1.46
CA HIS A 13 -3.17 14.18 1.00
C HIS A 13 -4.16 13.22 1.70
N MET A 14 -3.84 11.93 1.79
CA MET A 14 -4.65 10.94 2.50
C MET A 14 -4.82 11.31 3.97
N MET A 15 -3.74 11.74 4.64
CA MET A 15 -3.77 12.18 6.04
C MET A 15 -4.69 13.39 6.24
N VAL A 16 -4.57 14.42 5.41
CA VAL A 16 -5.31 15.67 5.59
C VAL A 16 -6.78 15.54 5.21
N VAL A 17 -7.07 14.87 4.09
CA VAL A 17 -8.43 14.84 3.51
C VAL A 17 -9.28 13.71 4.09
N LEU A 18 -8.67 12.54 4.33
CA LEU A 18 -9.39 11.33 4.73
C LEU A 18 -9.04 10.85 6.14
N GLY A 19 -8.02 11.43 6.80
CA GLY A 19 -7.44 10.85 8.01
C GLY A 19 -6.75 9.49 7.76
N GLY A 20 -6.41 9.22 6.50
CA GLY A 20 -5.79 7.99 6.03
C GLY A 20 -4.26 8.07 6.00
N ARG A 21 -3.66 7.07 5.36
CA ARG A 21 -2.24 7.00 5.06
C ARG A 21 -1.98 5.99 3.95
N GLU A 22 -0.96 6.23 3.15
CA GLU A 22 -0.33 5.20 2.31
C GLU A 22 0.43 4.22 3.22
N ARG A 23 0.71 3.04 2.68
CA ARG A 23 1.31 1.94 3.45
C ARG A 23 2.39 1.21 2.67
N THR A 24 3.40 0.80 3.40
CA THR A 24 4.41 -0.12 2.91
C THR A 24 3.85 -1.54 2.78
N THR A 25 4.52 -2.40 2.00
CA THR A 25 4.15 -3.82 1.88
C THR A 25 4.13 -4.53 3.24
N ALA A 26 5.02 -4.18 4.18
CA ALA A 26 5.07 -4.76 5.51
C ALA A 26 3.84 -4.38 6.35
N GLU A 27 3.38 -3.14 6.24
CA GLU A 27 2.16 -2.68 6.92
C GLU A 27 0.91 -3.33 6.32
N TYR A 28 0.87 -3.52 5.00
CA TYR A 28 -0.18 -4.32 4.36
C TYR A 28 -0.16 -5.77 4.83
N ALA A 29 1.01 -6.39 4.99
CA ALA A 29 1.12 -7.76 5.49
C ALA A 29 0.52 -7.89 6.90
N SER A 30 0.80 -6.93 7.77
CA SER A 30 0.23 -6.90 9.13
C SER A 30 -1.29 -6.73 9.11
N LEU A 31 -1.82 -5.82 8.26
CA LEU A 31 -3.26 -5.60 8.13
C LEU A 31 -4.00 -6.82 7.57
N LEU A 32 -3.46 -7.43 6.52
CA LEU A 32 -4.04 -8.61 5.90
C LEU A 32 -3.97 -9.82 6.84
N GLY A 33 -2.86 -10.00 7.56
CA GLY A 33 -2.72 -11.06 8.56
C GLY A 33 -3.75 -10.94 9.69
N ALA A 34 -4.04 -9.72 10.15
CA ALA A 34 -5.11 -9.48 11.13
C ALA A 34 -6.52 -9.82 10.58
N ALA A 35 -6.69 -9.87 9.25
CA ALA A 35 -7.92 -10.24 8.56
C ALA A 35 -7.97 -11.71 8.12
N GLY A 36 -6.98 -12.55 8.48
CA GLY A 36 -6.91 -13.95 8.06
C GLY A 36 -6.47 -14.14 6.59
N LEU A 37 -5.69 -13.19 6.07
CA LEU A 37 -5.14 -13.22 4.72
C LEU A 37 -3.61 -13.12 4.77
N ARG A 38 -2.94 -13.78 3.82
CA ARG A 38 -1.48 -13.69 3.65
C ARG A 38 -1.11 -13.20 2.27
N ILE A 39 -0.19 -12.23 2.23
CA ILE A 39 0.39 -11.72 0.98
C ILE A 39 1.17 -12.83 0.28
N THR A 40 0.94 -12.97 -1.02
CA THR A 40 1.71 -13.84 -1.91
C THR A 40 2.82 -13.07 -2.62
N HIS A 41 2.48 -11.95 -3.26
CA HIS A 41 3.45 -11.07 -3.95
C HIS A 41 2.94 -9.63 -4.09
N PRO A 42 3.80 -8.62 -3.92
CA PRO A 42 3.61 -7.30 -4.51
C PRO A 42 3.98 -7.32 -5.99
N ILE A 43 3.12 -6.76 -6.85
CA ILE A 43 3.30 -6.75 -8.31
C ILE A 43 3.46 -5.30 -8.76
N ARG A 44 4.63 -4.97 -9.35
CA ARG A 44 4.89 -3.67 -9.99
C ARG A 44 4.02 -3.56 -11.24
N MET A 45 3.21 -2.51 -11.34
CA MET A 45 2.41 -2.22 -12.53
C MET A 45 3.15 -1.25 -13.46
N ASP A 46 2.65 -1.03 -14.67
CA ASP A 46 3.11 0.06 -15.54
C ASP A 46 2.40 1.38 -15.17
N SER A 47 2.55 1.82 -13.93
CA SER A 47 1.95 3.02 -13.33
C SER A 47 2.68 3.41 -12.03
N ASP A 48 2.19 4.33 -11.20
CA ASP A 48 2.78 4.58 -9.88
C ASP A 48 2.24 3.63 -8.78
N PHE A 49 1.32 2.75 -9.15
CA PHE A 49 0.66 1.83 -8.22
C PHE A 49 1.29 0.43 -8.23
N TYR A 50 1.09 -0.27 -7.12
CA TYR A 50 1.39 -1.69 -6.97
C TYR A 50 0.09 -2.45 -6.72
N ALA A 51 -0.01 -3.65 -7.30
CA ALA A 51 -1.03 -4.61 -6.90
C ALA A 51 -0.49 -5.46 -5.73
N ILE A 52 -1.29 -5.63 -4.69
CA ILE A 52 -0.98 -6.54 -3.56
C ILE A 52 -1.88 -7.77 -3.71
N GLU A 53 -1.28 -8.90 -4.05
CA GLU A 53 -1.98 -10.18 -4.10
C GLU A 53 -1.95 -10.84 -2.72
N ALA A 54 -3.10 -11.35 -2.28
CA ALA A 54 -3.25 -12.07 -1.02
C ALA A 54 -4.27 -13.21 -1.14
N VAL A 55 -4.09 -14.24 -0.31
CA VAL A 55 -4.95 -15.42 -0.23
C VAL A 55 -5.40 -15.65 1.21
N PRO A 56 -6.52 -16.37 1.44
CA PRO A 56 -6.86 -16.86 2.78
C PRO A 56 -5.71 -17.66 3.40
N ASP A 57 -5.50 -17.47 4.70
CA ASP A 57 -4.64 -18.34 5.51
C ASP A 57 -5.28 -19.71 5.78
#